data_AF-A0A6L7WUY0-F1
#
_entry.id   AF-A0A6L7WUY0-F1
#
_cell.length_a   1.000
_cell.length_b   1.000
_cell.length_c   1.000
_cell.angle_alpha   90.00
_cell.angle_beta   90.00
_cell.angle_gamma   90.00
#
_symmetry.space_group_name_H-M   'P 1'
#
loop_
_entity.id
_entity.type
_entity.pdbx_description
1 polymer ?
#
loop_
_entity_poly.entity_id
_entity_poly.type
_entity_poly.pdbx_seq_one_letter_code
_entity_poly.pdbx_strand_id
1 'polypeptide(L)'
;MDWTNPLTYGVLLAVATTVGAVAWRIFWWVAKIDPLPEGLRTIASEIRDDTTEIRADIKRIFLQLTPVAERRSPIRLNDFGRKIAESLHARESAKTSASTLLPEVIGMQDFEIDAFAADVVSTRLGDEWPTRIAASAYENGIDQESVRTVLRVELRDELIERVKTSRAPADPGV
;
A
#
# COMPACT_ATOMS: atom_id res chain seq x y z
N MET A 1 -7.04 -6.35 22.39
CA MET A 1 -5.94 -7.33 22.43
C MET A 1 -5.06 -6.96 23.61
N ASP A 2 -4.93 -7.86 24.57
CA ASP A 2 -4.16 -7.61 25.78
C ASP A 2 -2.68 -7.95 25.51
N TRP A 3 -1.88 -6.90 25.28
CA TRP A 3 -0.48 -7.00 24.87
C TRP A 3 0.47 -7.37 26.01
N THR A 4 -0.07 -7.71 27.19
CA THR A 4 0.69 -8.00 28.41
C THR A 4 0.87 -9.49 28.69
N ASN A 5 0.33 -10.38 27.84
CA ASN A 5 0.42 -11.82 28.07
C ASN A 5 1.82 -12.37 27.69
N PRO A 6 2.59 -12.95 28.63
CA PRO A 6 3.95 -13.44 28.37
C PRO A 6 4.01 -14.61 27.36
N LEU A 7 2.89 -15.30 27.11
CA LEU A 7 2.81 -16.41 26.16
C LEU A 7 2.83 -15.95 24.70
N THR A 8 2.27 -14.78 24.37
CA THR A 8 2.29 -14.23 23.00
C THR A 8 3.67 -13.69 22.62
N TYR A 9 4.41 -13.14 23.58
CA TYR A 9 5.82 -12.75 23.38
C TYR A 9 6.73 -13.96 23.17
N GLY A 10 6.54 -15.03 23.93
CA GLY A 10 7.36 -16.25 23.83
C GLY A 10 7.28 -16.93 22.45
N VAL A 11 6.08 -16.97 21.85
CA VAL A 11 5.87 -17.61 20.54
C VAL A 11 6.47 -16.78 19.40
N LEU A 12 6.32 -15.45 19.41
CA LEU A 12 6.91 -14.57 18.39
C LEU A 12 8.44 -14.56 18.43
N LEU A 13 9.04 -14.58 19.63
CA LEU A 13 10.50 -14.63 19.79
C LEU A 13 11.07 -16.00 19.33
N ALA A 14 10.34 -17.09 19.56
CA ALA A 14 10.74 -18.44 19.12
C ALA A 14 10.68 -18.61 17.58
N VAL A 15 9.70 -17.98 16.91
CA VAL A 15 9.61 -17.97 15.44
C VAL A 15 10.70 -17.09 14.81
N ALA A 16 11.00 -15.93 15.39
CA ALA A 16 12.06 -15.05 14.88
C ALA A 16 13.47 -15.67 15.00
N THR A 17 13.74 -16.39 16.09
CA THR A 17 15.04 -17.05 16.33
C THR A 17 15.25 -18.29 15.46
N THR A 18 14.18 -19.04 15.15
CA THR A 18 14.28 -20.20 14.26
C THR A 18 14.50 -19.81 12.80
N VAL A 19 13.85 -18.75 12.31
CA VAL A 19 14.07 -18.24 10.94
C VAL A 19 15.50 -17.68 10.77
N GLY A 20 15.99 -16.93 11.76
CA GLY A 20 17.36 -16.39 11.73
C GLY A 20 18.44 -17.47 11.76
N ALA A 21 18.27 -18.51 12.58
CA ALA A 21 19.22 -19.61 12.68
C ALA A 21 19.27 -20.47 11.41
N VAL A 22 18.12 -20.70 10.75
CA VAL A 22 18.06 -21.45 9.48
C VAL A 22 18.70 -20.66 8.35
N ALA A 23 18.42 -19.36 8.24
CA ALA A 23 19.03 -18.49 7.23
C ALA A 23 20.56 -18.40 7.38
N TRP A 24 21.06 -18.26 8.61
CA TRP A 24 22.50 -18.24 8.88
C TRP A 24 23.18 -19.57 8.52
N ARG A 25 22.51 -20.70 8.81
CA ARG A 25 23.05 -22.04 8.54
C ARG A 25 23.12 -22.36 7.05
N ILE A 26 22.17 -21.86 6.26
CA ILE A 26 22.19 -21.94 4.79
C ILE A 26 23.31 -21.06 4.21
N PHE A 27 23.42 -19.82 4.68
CA PHE A 27 24.46 -18.89 4.23
C PHE A 27 25.88 -19.43 4.50
N TRP A 28 26.12 -20.03 5.67
CA TRP A 28 27.42 -20.62 6.00
C TRP A 28 27.76 -21.86 5.16
N TRP A 29 26.76 -22.66 4.77
CA TRP A 29 26.96 -23.79 3.86
C TRP A 29 27.30 -23.35 2.44
N VAL A 30 26.63 -22.30 1.93
CA VAL A 30 26.88 -21.75 0.58
C VAL A 30 28.25 -21.08 0.49
N ALA A 31 28.70 -20.41 1.56
CA ALA A 31 29.98 -19.69 1.58
C ALA A 31 31.22 -20.60 1.66
N LYS A 32 31.08 -21.90 1.96
CA LYS A 32 32.20 -22.82 2.20
C LYS A 32 32.62 -23.66 0.99
N ILE A 33 32.01 -23.46 -0.18
CA ILE A 33 32.31 -24.22 -1.39
C ILE A 33 33.21 -23.38 -2.30
N ASP A 34 34.52 -23.68 -2.30
CA ASP A 34 35.51 -23.24 -3.29
C ASP A 34 35.75 -24.35 -4.34
N PRO A 35 36.31 -24.00 -5.51
CA PRO A 35 35.58 -23.62 -6.72
C PRO A 35 34.98 -24.85 -7.45
N LEU A 36 33.74 -24.73 -7.89
CA LEU A 36 33.02 -25.82 -8.53
C LEU A 36 33.45 -26.02 -10.01
N PRO A 37 33.60 -27.28 -10.48
CA PRO A 37 33.98 -27.62 -11.86
C PRO A 37 32.96 -27.11 -12.88
N GLU A 38 33.37 -26.97 -14.15
CA GLU A 38 32.63 -26.27 -15.23
C GLU A 38 31.15 -26.66 -15.39
N GLY A 39 30.75 -27.90 -15.05
CA GLY A 39 29.35 -28.33 -15.06
C GLY A 39 28.44 -27.58 -14.07
N LEU A 40 29.00 -26.98 -13.02
CA LEU A 40 28.28 -26.14 -12.07
C LEU A 40 28.26 -24.65 -12.44
N ARG A 41 28.98 -24.22 -13.50
CA ARG A 41 28.81 -22.88 -14.05
C ARG A 41 27.49 -22.74 -14.80
N THR A 42 27.07 -23.78 -15.50
CA THR A 42 25.75 -23.82 -16.18
C THR A 42 24.61 -23.84 -15.16
N ILE A 43 24.74 -24.66 -14.11
CA ILE A 43 23.79 -24.68 -12.99
C ILE A 43 23.84 -23.36 -12.22
N ALA A 44 25.02 -22.74 -12.04
CA ALA A 44 25.11 -21.43 -11.39
C ALA A 44 24.53 -20.30 -12.25
N SER A 45 24.61 -20.36 -13.59
CA SER A 45 23.95 -19.38 -14.45
C SER A 45 22.43 -19.58 -14.47
N GLU A 46 21.95 -20.82 -14.50
CA GLU A 46 20.51 -21.13 -14.35
C GLU A 46 20.00 -20.69 -12.99
N ILE A 47 20.71 -20.98 -11.90
CA ILE A 47 20.37 -20.51 -10.55
C ILE A 47 20.40 -18.98 -10.49
N ARG A 48 21.29 -18.30 -11.22
CA ARG A 48 21.38 -16.84 -11.24
C ARG A 48 20.22 -16.22 -11.99
N ASP A 49 19.82 -16.82 -13.11
CA ASP A 49 18.65 -16.40 -13.87
C ASP A 49 17.37 -16.67 -13.06
N ASP A 50 17.26 -17.85 -12.43
CA ASP A 50 16.18 -18.20 -11.51
C ASP A 50 16.13 -17.27 -10.29
N THR A 51 17.27 -16.89 -9.68
CA THR A 51 17.26 -15.91 -8.58
C THR A 51 16.89 -14.51 -9.04
N THR A 52 17.15 -14.16 -10.30
CA THR A 52 16.77 -12.87 -10.87
C THR A 52 15.27 -12.84 -11.17
N GLU A 53 14.72 -13.95 -11.67
CA GLU A 53 13.28 -14.18 -11.86
C GLU A 53 12.54 -14.23 -10.52
N ILE A 54 13.03 -15.01 -9.54
CA ILE A 54 12.51 -15.04 -8.17
C ILE A 54 12.58 -13.65 -7.54
N ARG A 55 13.65 -12.88 -7.76
CA ARG A 55 13.73 -11.49 -7.26
C ARG A 55 12.71 -10.58 -7.94
N ALA A 56 12.49 -10.74 -9.24
CA ALA A 56 11.47 -9.97 -9.98
C ALA A 56 10.07 -10.32 -9.48
N ASP A 57 9.81 -11.60 -9.22
CA ASP A 57 8.54 -12.09 -8.70
C ASP A 57 8.32 -11.70 -7.24
N ILE A 58 9.35 -11.75 -6.39
CA ILE A 58 9.31 -11.20 -5.04
C ILE A 58 9.05 -9.70 -5.09
N LYS A 59 9.73 -8.93 -5.94
CA LYS A 59 9.43 -7.50 -6.11
C LYS A 59 8.02 -7.25 -6.63
N ARG A 60 7.51 -8.09 -7.54
CA ARG A 60 6.13 -8.04 -8.05
C ARG A 60 5.14 -8.30 -6.93
N ILE A 61 5.38 -9.30 -6.10
CA ILE A 61 4.58 -9.63 -4.91
C ILE A 61 4.64 -8.47 -3.91
N PHE A 62 5.83 -7.94 -3.60
CA PHE A 62 5.97 -6.81 -2.67
C PHE A 62 5.34 -5.50 -3.18
N LEU A 63 5.42 -5.21 -4.48
CA LEU A 63 4.71 -4.09 -5.10
C LEU A 63 3.18 -4.29 -5.07
N GLN A 64 2.71 -5.53 -4.95
CA GLN A 64 1.30 -5.86 -4.72
C GLN A 64 0.90 -5.83 -3.24
N LEU A 65 1.83 -5.69 -2.28
CA LEU A 65 1.49 -5.69 -0.86
C LEU A 65 1.08 -4.32 -0.32
N THR A 66 1.53 -3.23 -0.96
CA THR A 66 1.13 -1.86 -0.59
C THR A 66 0.36 -1.21 -1.73
N PRO A 67 -0.85 -0.66 -1.51
CA PRO A 67 -1.68 -0.11 -2.58
C PRO A 67 -1.20 1.24 -3.13
N VAL A 68 -0.05 1.74 -2.66
CA VAL A 68 0.53 3.04 -3.00
C VAL A 68 1.88 2.86 -3.68
N ALA A 69 2.18 3.74 -4.64
CA ALA A 69 3.51 3.85 -5.22
C ALA A 69 4.48 4.55 -4.25
N GLU A 70 5.43 3.80 -3.68
CA GLU A 70 6.40 4.24 -2.64
C GLU A 70 7.28 5.46 -3.00
N ARG A 71 7.30 5.95 -4.24
CA ARG A 71 8.36 6.86 -4.75
C ARG A 71 7.90 8.19 -5.35
N ARG A 72 6.62 8.56 -5.25
CA ARG A 72 6.15 9.85 -5.79
C ARG A 72 5.24 10.53 -4.78
N SER A 73 5.66 11.73 -4.35
CA SER A 73 4.76 12.72 -3.74
C SER A 73 4.15 13.56 -4.88
N PRO A 74 2.83 13.81 -4.86
CA PRO A 74 1.84 13.27 -3.95
C PRO A 74 1.66 11.75 -4.11
N ILE A 75 1.39 11.05 -3.01
CA ILE A 75 1.14 9.61 -2.92
C ILE A 75 0.10 9.20 -3.97
N ARG A 76 0.45 8.31 -4.91
CA ARG A 76 -0.51 7.81 -5.93
C ARG A 76 -0.77 6.33 -5.75
N LEU A 77 -1.95 5.88 -6.17
CA LEU A 77 -2.27 4.46 -6.23
C LEU A 77 -1.44 3.76 -7.31
N ASN A 78 -0.98 2.55 -7.00
CA ASN A 78 -0.46 1.63 -8.00
C ASN A 78 -1.61 0.77 -8.57
N ASP A 79 -1.30 -0.20 -9.45
CA ASP A 79 -2.31 -1.06 -10.08
C ASP A 79 -3.14 -1.83 -9.06
N PHE A 80 -2.53 -2.25 -7.96
CA PHE A 80 -3.22 -2.96 -6.89
C PHE A 80 -4.16 -2.03 -6.11
N GLY A 81 -3.71 -0.82 -5.74
CA GLY A 81 -4.55 0.18 -5.12
C GLY A 81 -5.73 0.60 -5.99
N ARG A 82 -5.54 0.68 -7.31
CA ARG A 82 -6.63 0.95 -8.27
C ARG A 82 -7.69 -0.15 -8.28
N LYS A 83 -7.29 -1.42 -8.25
CA LYS A 83 -8.24 -2.55 -8.13
C LYS A 83 -9.05 -2.49 -6.85
N ILE A 84 -8.41 -2.15 -5.72
CA ILE A 84 -9.10 -1.96 -4.45
C ILE A 84 -10.09 -0.79 -4.56
N ALA A 85 -9.66 0.34 -5.13
CA ALA A 85 -10.52 1.51 -5.33
C ALA A 85 -11.75 1.18 -6.19
N GLU A 86 -11.57 0.41 -7.26
CA GLU A 86 -12.66 -0.08 -8.12
C GLU A 86 -13.64 -0.98 -7.34
N SER A 87 -13.12 -1.99 -6.61
CA SER A 87 -13.96 -2.91 -5.83
C SER A 87 -14.80 -2.20 -4.75
N LEU A 88 -14.27 -1.13 -4.18
CA LEU A 88 -14.94 -0.33 -3.15
C LEU A 88 -15.81 0.79 -3.71
N HIS A 89 -15.86 0.98 -5.04
CA HIS A 89 -16.47 2.16 -5.64
C HIS A 89 -15.91 3.46 -5.02
N ALA A 90 -14.63 3.46 -4.65
CA ALA A 90 -14.00 4.52 -3.86
C ALA A 90 -14.05 5.86 -4.58
N ARG A 91 -13.87 5.88 -5.90
CA ARG A 91 -13.93 7.09 -6.72
C ARG A 91 -15.33 7.70 -6.78
N GLU A 92 -16.37 6.88 -6.85
CA GLU A 92 -17.77 7.36 -6.85
C GLU A 92 -18.15 7.92 -5.48
N SER A 93 -17.70 7.25 -4.42
CA SER A 93 -17.84 7.76 -3.05
C SER A 93 -17.07 9.05 -2.84
N ALA A 94 -15.84 9.16 -3.36
CA ALA A 94 -15.03 10.37 -3.30
C ALA A 94 -15.74 11.54 -4.01
N LYS A 95 -16.30 11.32 -5.21
CA LYS A 95 -17.09 12.34 -5.93
C LYS A 95 -18.30 12.83 -5.15
N THR A 96 -19.01 11.91 -4.49
CA THR A 96 -20.17 12.23 -3.66
C THR A 96 -19.74 13.04 -2.45
N SER A 97 -18.76 12.55 -1.70
CA SER A 97 -18.25 13.19 -0.48
C SER A 97 -17.63 14.55 -0.78
N ALA A 98 -16.86 14.67 -1.87
CA ALA A 98 -16.23 15.91 -2.29
C ALA A 98 -17.25 17.01 -2.63
N SER A 99 -18.45 16.66 -3.10
CA SER A 99 -19.51 17.65 -3.33
C SER A 99 -19.96 18.35 -2.05
N THR A 100 -19.98 17.61 -0.93
CA THR A 100 -20.37 18.12 0.39
C THR A 100 -19.20 18.79 1.11
N LEU A 101 -17.99 18.26 0.93
CA LEU A 101 -16.79 18.69 1.64
C LEU A 101 -16.05 19.84 0.95
N LEU A 102 -16.34 20.13 -0.33
CA LEU A 102 -15.66 21.19 -1.09
C LEU A 102 -15.60 22.54 -0.36
N PRO A 103 -16.69 23.06 0.27
CA PRO A 103 -16.64 24.33 0.98
C PRO A 103 -15.64 24.37 2.12
N GLU A 104 -15.39 23.23 2.78
CA GLU A 104 -14.44 23.14 3.91
C GLU A 104 -12.98 23.23 3.46
N VAL A 105 -12.68 22.90 2.19
CA VAL A 105 -11.31 22.86 1.66
C VAL A 105 -10.98 24.03 0.72
N ILE A 106 -11.92 24.93 0.45
CA ILE A 106 -11.66 26.12 -0.35
C ILE A 106 -10.63 27.00 0.37
N GLY A 107 -9.54 27.30 -0.35
CA GLY A 107 -8.44 28.13 0.18
C GLY A 107 -7.29 27.32 0.78
N MET A 108 -7.49 26.03 1.04
CA MET A 108 -6.42 25.13 1.47
C MET A 108 -5.38 24.89 0.37
N GLN A 109 -4.17 24.55 0.81
CA GLN A 109 -3.06 24.05 -0.01
C GLN A 109 -3.18 22.53 -0.22
N ASP A 110 -2.55 22.00 -1.27
CA ASP A 110 -2.66 20.57 -1.63
C ASP A 110 -2.25 19.63 -0.45
N PHE A 111 -1.29 20.00 0.39
CA PHE A 111 -0.88 19.21 1.56
C PHE A 111 -1.90 19.28 2.73
N GLU A 112 -2.61 20.39 2.87
CA GLU A 112 -3.69 20.55 3.87
C GLU A 112 -4.92 19.75 3.45
N ILE A 113 -5.21 19.70 2.14
CA ILE A 113 -6.27 18.88 1.58
C ILE A 113 -5.97 17.39 1.80
N ASP A 114 -4.71 16.96 1.67
CA ASP A 114 -4.30 15.58 1.96
C ASP A 114 -4.46 15.21 3.45
N ALA A 115 -4.10 16.13 4.36
CA ALA A 115 -4.32 15.94 5.79
C ALA A 115 -5.82 15.90 6.14
N PHE A 116 -6.62 16.78 5.52
CA PHE A 116 -8.07 16.80 5.67
C PHE A 116 -8.71 15.49 5.17
N ALA A 117 -8.30 15.00 4.00
CA ALA A 117 -8.77 13.72 3.48
C ALA A 117 -8.44 12.54 4.41
N ALA A 118 -7.26 12.57 5.05
CA ALA A 118 -6.89 11.57 6.05
C ALA A 118 -7.82 11.60 7.28
N ASP A 119 -8.11 12.80 7.80
CA ASP A 119 -9.05 12.97 8.92
C ASP A 119 -10.43 12.41 8.56
N VAL A 120 -11.00 12.84 7.42
CA VAL A 120 -12.33 12.38 6.96
C VAL A 120 -12.41 10.86 6.89
N VAL A 121 -11.40 10.19 6.33
CA VAL A 121 -11.36 8.73 6.22
C VAL A 121 -11.23 8.04 7.58
N SER A 122 -10.59 8.69 8.56
CA SER A 122 -10.38 8.13 9.89
C SER A 122 -11.56 8.35 10.85
N THR A 123 -12.27 9.47 10.75
CA THR A 123 -13.24 9.92 11.77
C THR A 123 -14.64 10.18 11.25
N ARG A 124 -14.82 10.45 9.95
CA ARG A 124 -16.09 10.97 9.38
C ARG A 124 -16.71 10.05 8.32
N LEU A 125 -16.18 8.84 8.13
CA LEU A 125 -16.82 7.86 7.26
C LEU A 125 -18.15 7.40 7.85
N GLY A 126 -19.16 7.20 6.98
CA GLY A 126 -20.46 6.67 7.40
C GLY A 126 -20.39 5.23 7.92
N ASP A 127 -21.43 4.81 8.64
CA ASP A 127 -21.50 3.56 9.41
C ASP A 127 -21.24 2.27 8.60
N GLU A 128 -21.45 2.30 7.28
CA GLU A 128 -21.20 1.15 6.40
C GLU A 128 -19.71 0.92 6.09
N TRP A 129 -18.89 1.98 6.16
CA TRP A 129 -17.50 1.93 5.70
C TRP A 129 -16.58 1.05 6.54
N PRO A 130 -16.66 1.02 7.89
CA PRO A 130 -15.84 0.12 8.69
C PRO A 130 -15.97 -1.34 8.26
N THR A 131 -17.18 -1.79 7.96
CA THR A 131 -17.45 -3.16 7.49
C THR A 131 -16.89 -3.40 6.08
N ARG A 132 -17.08 -2.45 5.16
CA ARG A 132 -16.55 -2.55 3.78
C ARG A 132 -15.02 -2.54 3.75
N ILE A 133 -14.39 -1.71 4.58
CA ILE A 133 -12.94 -1.65 4.76
C ILE A 133 -12.42 -2.99 5.30
N ALA A 134 -13.06 -3.55 6.32
CA ALA A 134 -12.66 -4.82 6.89
C ALA A 134 -12.80 -5.99 5.89
N ALA A 135 -13.90 -6.02 5.13
CA ALA A 135 -14.12 -7.02 4.09
C ALA A 135 -13.07 -6.93 2.97
N SER A 136 -12.84 -5.73 2.43
CA SER A 136 -11.85 -5.51 1.38
C SER A 136 -10.42 -5.83 1.84
N ALA A 137 -10.07 -5.46 3.08
CA ALA A 137 -8.77 -5.80 3.68
C ALA A 137 -8.57 -7.32 3.75
N TYR A 138 -9.60 -8.06 4.20
CA TYR A 138 -9.59 -9.51 4.27
C TYR A 138 -9.46 -10.17 2.88
N GLU A 139 -10.27 -9.74 1.92
CA GLU A 139 -10.28 -10.29 0.55
C GLU A 139 -8.96 -10.09 -0.18
N ASN A 140 -8.30 -8.96 0.07
CA ASN A 140 -7.06 -8.60 -0.60
C ASN A 140 -5.80 -8.96 0.21
N GLY A 141 -5.95 -9.55 1.40
CA GLY A 141 -4.83 -9.97 2.24
C GLY A 141 -3.96 -8.81 2.75
N ILE A 142 -4.55 -7.63 2.95
CA ILE A 142 -3.87 -6.42 3.42
C ILE A 142 -4.48 -5.93 4.73
N ASP A 143 -3.81 -4.97 5.37
CA ASP A 143 -4.34 -4.32 6.56
C ASP A 143 -5.40 -3.25 6.21
N GLN A 144 -6.25 -2.91 7.18
CA GLN A 144 -7.30 -1.92 6.99
C GLN A 144 -6.75 -0.50 6.75
N GLU A 145 -5.55 -0.19 7.25
CA GLU A 145 -4.93 1.13 7.06
C GLU A 145 -4.48 1.33 5.61
N SER A 146 -4.00 0.26 4.96
CA SER A 146 -3.76 0.22 3.52
C SER A 146 -5.03 0.52 2.71
N VAL A 147 -6.17 -0.06 3.10
CA VAL A 147 -7.46 0.25 2.45
C VAL A 147 -7.89 1.69 2.70
N ARG A 148 -7.74 2.20 3.93
CA ARG A 148 -8.01 3.62 4.25
C ARG A 148 -7.12 4.56 3.44
N THR A 149 -5.87 4.19 3.22
CA THR A 149 -4.94 4.96 2.37
C THR A 149 -5.46 5.06 0.94
N VAL A 150 -6.07 3.99 0.40
CA VAL A 150 -6.72 4.04 -0.92
C VAL A 150 -7.84 5.07 -0.95
N LEU A 151 -8.74 5.00 0.04
CA LEU A 151 -9.87 5.93 0.16
C LEU A 151 -9.40 7.39 0.30
N ARG A 152 -8.36 7.63 1.10
CA ARG A 152 -7.75 8.95 1.28
C ARG A 152 -7.23 9.51 -0.03
N VAL A 153 -6.51 8.71 -0.81
CA VAL A 153 -5.92 9.15 -2.08
C VAL A 153 -7.01 9.53 -3.08
N GLU A 154 -8.05 8.70 -3.23
CA GLU A 154 -9.18 9.00 -4.12
C GLU A 154 -9.92 10.28 -3.68
N LEU A 155 -10.18 10.43 -2.38
CA LEU A 155 -10.84 11.62 -1.85
C LEU A 155 -9.99 12.89 -2.04
N ARG A 156 -8.70 12.83 -1.72
CA ARG A 156 -7.77 13.94 -1.91
C ARG A 156 -7.72 14.37 -3.37
N ASP A 157 -7.52 13.43 -4.29
CA ASP A 157 -7.36 13.72 -5.71
C ASP A 157 -8.62 14.40 -6.28
N GLU A 158 -9.80 13.91 -5.89
CA GLU A 158 -11.07 14.53 -6.26
C GLU A 158 -11.24 15.94 -5.66
N LEU A 159 -10.89 16.15 -4.39
CA LEU A 159 -10.97 17.47 -3.75
C LEU A 159 -10.01 18.47 -4.41
N ILE A 160 -8.77 18.07 -4.68
CA ILE A 160 -7.78 18.90 -5.37
C ILE A 160 -8.26 19.28 -6.77
N GLU A 161 -8.81 18.31 -7.53
CA GLU A 161 -9.37 18.55 -8.85
C GLU A 161 -10.50 19.58 -8.80
N ARG A 162 -11.44 19.44 -7.86
CA ARG A 162 -12.57 20.39 -7.71
C ARG A 162 -12.13 21.77 -7.27
N VAL A 163 -11.19 21.87 -6.34
CA VAL A 163 -10.64 23.17 -5.91
C VAL A 163 -9.97 23.87 -7.09
N LYS A 164 -9.20 23.15 -7.92
CA LYS A 164 -8.59 23.70 -9.13
C LYS A 164 -9.65 24.17 -10.14
N THR A 165 -10.69 23.38 -10.37
CA THR A 165 -11.80 23.75 -11.26
C THR A 165 -12.59 24.95 -10.74
N SER A 166 -12.83 25.05 -9.42
CA SER A 166 -13.50 26.23 -8.82
C SER A 166 -12.68 27.51 -8.87
N ARG A 167 -11.34 27.39 -8.97
CA ARG A 167 -10.40 28.51 -9.09
C ARG A 167 -10.13 28.89 -10.54
N ALA A 168 -10.53 28.06 -11.50
CA ALA A 168 -10.41 28.41 -12.91
C ALA A 168 -11.25 29.67 -13.17
N PRO A 169 -10.68 30.72 -13.78
CA PRO A 169 -11.47 31.89 -14.13
C PRO A 169 -12.63 31.43 -15.03
N ALA A 170 -13.84 31.90 -14.73
CA ALA A 170 -14.93 31.81 -15.69
C ALA A 170 -14.41 32.44 -16.99
N ASP A 171 -14.30 31.65 -18.04
CA ASP A 171 -13.83 32.10 -19.34
C ASP A 171 -14.65 33.34 -19.74
N PRO A 172 -14.04 34.54 -19.85
CA PRO A 172 -14.75 35.75 -20.25
C PRO A 172 -14.90 35.74 -21.78
N GLY A 173 -15.60 34.73 -22.31
CA GLY A 173 -15.68 34.48 -23.74
C GLY A 173 -16.96 33.78 -24.16
N VAL A 174 -18.09 34.51 -24.10
CA VAL A 174 -18.95 34.93 -25.24
C VAL A 174 -19.93 35.99 -24.73
#